data_AF-A0A6L5XJ66-F1
#
_entry.id   AF-A0A6L5XJ66-F1
#
_cell.length_a   1.000
_cell.length_b   1.000
_cell.length_c   1.000
_cell.angle_alpha   90.00
_cell.angle_beta   90.00
_cell.angle_gamma   90.00
#
_symmetry.space_group_name_H-M   'P 1'
#
loop_
_entity.id
_entity.type
_entity.pdbx_description
1 polymer ?
#
loop_
_entity_poly.entity_id
_entity_poly.type
_entity_poly.pdbx_seq_one_letter_code
_entity_poly.pdbx_strand_id
1 'polypeptide(L)'
;MENFNQNIIKYKAGFLNQAAALGNISKICRITDLSRDARYRYQTARNASGVSRCLKSVEITQYKSWMKKTTEQAVIGFVMELPAHRQVRTGSELRKESAFISPSRVAPLGCGTA
;
A
#
# COMPACT_ATOMS: atom_id res chain seq x y z
N MET A 1 7.98 -16.19 -12.25
CA MET A 1 7.51 -15.49 -11.03
C MET A 1 6.29 -16.15 -10.36
N GLU A 2 5.66 -17.17 -10.94
CA GLU A 2 4.51 -17.91 -10.34
C GLU A 2 4.87 -18.72 -9.07
N ASN A 3 6.00 -19.45 -9.08
CA ASN A 3 6.35 -20.39 -8.00
C ASN A 3 6.63 -19.71 -6.65
N PHE A 4 7.22 -18.51 -6.63
CA PHE A 4 7.56 -17.80 -5.40
C PHE A 4 6.30 -17.40 -4.62
N ASN A 5 5.28 -16.91 -5.34
CA ASN A 5 4.00 -16.54 -4.77
C ASN A 5 3.27 -17.75 -4.18
N GLN A 6 3.30 -18.90 -4.86
CA GLN A 6 2.68 -20.13 -4.37
C GLN A 6 3.34 -20.64 -3.08
N ASN A 7 4.67 -20.53 -2.97
CA ASN A 7 5.40 -20.92 -1.75
C ASN A 7 5.06 -20.01 -0.57
N ILE A 8 4.97 -18.69 -0.78
CA ILE A 8 4.56 -17.73 0.26
C ILE A 8 3.12 -18.01 0.71
N ILE A 9 2.23 -18.31 -0.23
CA ILE A 9 0.84 -18.67 0.05
C ILE A 9 0.78 -19.93 0.92
N LYS A 10 1.50 -20.99 0.54
CA LYS A 10 1.54 -22.25 1.28
C LYS A 10 2.06 -22.04 2.70
N TYR A 11 3.12 -21.25 2.87
CA TYR A 11 3.67 -20.92 4.18
C TYR A 11 2.64 -20.20 5.07
N LYS A 12 1.99 -19.14 4.56
CA LYS A 12 0.99 -18.36 5.31
C LYS A 12 -0.27 -19.18 5.63
N ALA A 13 -0.73 -20.00 4.69
CA ALA A 13 -1.87 -20.88 4.90
C ALA A 13 -1.54 -22.02 5.88
N GLY A 14 -0.34 -22.58 5.78
CA GLY A 14 0.17 -23.61 6.70
C GLY A 14 0.22 -23.12 8.14
N PHE A 15 0.71 -21.90 8.38
CA PHE A 15 0.70 -21.28 9.70
C PHE A 15 -0.72 -21.13 10.28
N LEU A 16 -1.70 -20.71 9.47
CA LEU A 16 -3.10 -20.60 9.93
C LEU A 16 -3.71 -21.97 10.25
N ASN A 17 -3.36 -23.02 9.49
CA ASN A 17 -3.86 -24.38 9.72
C ASN A 17 -3.21 -25.01 10.97
N GLN A 18 -1.91 -24.77 11.19
CA GLN A 18 -1.22 -25.13 12.44
C GLN A 18 -1.86 -24.44 13.65
N ALA A 19 -2.27 -23.17 13.49
CA ALA A 19 -2.98 -22.41 14.52
C ALA A 19 -4.33 -23.01 14.90
N ALA A 20 -5.07 -23.53 13.92
CA ALA A 20 -6.30 -24.25 14.19
C ALA A 20 -6.05 -25.59 14.89
N ALA A 21 -5.00 -26.33 14.50
CA ALA A 21 -4.72 -27.66 15.03
C ALA A 21 -4.18 -27.67 16.47
N LEU A 22 -3.28 -26.75 16.82
CA LEU A 22 -2.62 -26.75 18.14
C LEU A 22 -3.39 -25.98 19.22
N GLY A 23 -4.38 -25.15 18.84
CA GLY A 23 -5.19 -24.34 19.76
C GLY A 23 -4.43 -23.29 20.58
N ASN A 24 -3.09 -23.29 20.56
CA ASN A 24 -2.23 -22.39 21.32
C ASN A 24 -1.37 -21.52 20.40
N ILE A 25 -1.74 -20.25 20.31
CA ILE A 25 -1.13 -19.28 19.41
C ILE A 25 0.33 -19.00 19.79
N SER A 26 0.64 -18.90 21.08
CA SER A 26 1.97 -18.56 21.57
C SER A 26 3.01 -19.63 21.22
N LYS A 27 2.62 -20.91 21.27
CA LYS A 27 3.52 -22.02 20.90
C LYS A 27 3.89 -21.98 19.41
N ILE A 28 2.95 -21.62 18.55
CA ILE A 28 3.18 -21.58 17.11
C ILE A 28 4.02 -20.37 16.74
N CYS A 29 3.72 -19.20 17.32
CA CYS A 29 4.54 -18.01 17.13
C CYS A 29 6.02 -18.25 17.49
N ARG A 30 6.29 -19.12 18.47
CA ARG A 30 7.66 -19.54 18.86
C ARG A 30 8.32 -20.51 17.86
N ILE A 31 7.53 -21.31 17.14
CA ILE A 31 8.02 -22.30 16.18
C ILE A 31 8.20 -21.69 14.78
N THR A 32 7.29 -20.80 14.39
CA THR A 32 7.22 -20.26 13.02
C THR A 32 7.84 -18.88 12.87
N ASP A 33 8.45 -18.32 13.93
CA ASP A 33 9.02 -16.96 13.97
C ASP A 33 8.08 -15.86 13.43
N LEU A 34 6.78 -16.02 13.71
CA LEU A 34 5.74 -15.09 13.29
C LEU A 34 5.06 -14.49 14.51
N SER A 35 4.80 -13.19 14.47
CA SER A 35 4.09 -12.50 15.55
C SER A 35 2.61 -12.90 15.59
N ARG A 36 2.00 -12.73 16.78
CA ARG A 36 0.55 -12.90 16.95
C ARG A 36 -0.23 -11.96 16.01
N ASP A 37 0.29 -10.77 15.78
CA ASP A 37 -0.29 -9.77 14.87
C ASP A 37 -0.32 -10.26 13.41
N ALA A 38 0.75 -10.91 12.95
CA ALA A 38 0.81 -11.49 11.60
C ALA A 38 -0.32 -12.51 11.36
N ARG A 39 -0.67 -13.29 12.39
CA ARG A 39 -1.83 -14.21 12.35
C ARG A 39 -3.14 -13.49 12.09
N TYR A 40 -3.41 -12.41 12.82
CA TYR A 40 -4.63 -11.64 12.63
C TYR A 40 -4.70 -11.04 11.22
N ARG A 41 -3.58 -10.51 10.71
CA ARG A 41 -3.50 -10.00 9.33
C ARG A 41 -3.80 -11.09 8.30
N TYR A 42 -3.20 -12.27 8.44
CA TYR A 42 -3.45 -13.38 7.51
C TYR A 42 -4.87 -13.93 7.63
N GLN A 43 -5.43 -14.00 8.84
CA GLN A 43 -6.81 -14.43 9.07
C GLN A 43 -7.79 -13.46 8.41
N THR A 44 -7.62 -12.15 8.62
CA THR A 44 -8.44 -11.12 7.96
C THR A 44 -8.28 -11.15 6.43
N ALA A 45 -7.05 -11.34 5.93
CA ALA A 45 -6.81 -11.46 4.48
C ALA A 45 -7.50 -12.68 3.86
N ARG A 46 -7.46 -13.83 4.54
CA ARG A 46 -8.14 -15.08 4.13
C ARG A 46 -9.66 -14.90 4.14
N ASN A 47 -10.21 -14.27 5.17
CA ASN A 47 -11.66 -14.07 5.32
C ASN A 47 -12.23 -13.05 4.32
N ALA A 48 -11.48 -11.97 4.02
CA ALA A 48 -11.97 -10.90 3.16
C ALA A 48 -11.97 -11.23 1.66
N SER A 49 -11.06 -12.10 1.18
CA SER A 49 -10.84 -12.26 -0.26
C SER A 49 -10.18 -13.59 -0.69
N GLY A 50 -10.15 -14.58 0.20
CA GLY A 50 -9.51 -15.87 -0.08
C GLY A 50 -7.98 -15.82 -0.07
N VAL A 51 -7.34 -16.86 -0.61
CA VAL A 51 -5.91 -17.15 -0.44
C VAL A 51 -4.99 -16.15 -1.20
N SER A 52 -5.50 -15.49 -2.24
CA SER A 52 -4.73 -14.58 -3.12
C SER A 52 -4.26 -13.30 -2.42
N ARG A 53 -5.00 -12.78 -1.43
CA ARG A 53 -4.63 -11.55 -0.69
C ARG A 53 -3.67 -11.81 0.46
N CYS A 54 -3.43 -13.07 0.85
CA CYS A 54 -2.37 -13.39 1.81
C CYS A 54 -1.01 -12.89 1.32
N LEU A 55 -0.76 -12.84 0.01
CA LEU A 55 0.44 -12.25 -0.59
C LEU A 55 0.59 -10.76 -0.22
N LYS A 56 -0.45 -9.96 -0.48
CA LYS A 56 -0.46 -8.50 -0.31
C LYS A 56 -0.34 -8.02 1.15
N SER A 57 -0.61 -8.89 2.13
CA SER A 57 -0.53 -8.55 3.55
C SER A 57 0.88 -8.20 4.06
N VAL A 58 1.93 -8.55 3.29
CA VAL A 58 3.33 -8.24 3.63
C VAL A 58 3.81 -6.95 2.96
N GLU A 59 3.17 -6.48 1.89
CA GLU A 59 3.84 -5.60 0.94
C GLU A 59 3.46 -4.13 0.97
N ILE A 60 2.44 -3.68 1.71
CA ILE A 60 1.98 -2.30 1.49
C ILE A 60 1.60 -1.64 2.81
N THR A 61 2.52 -0.83 3.34
CA THR A 61 2.12 0.48 3.85
C THR A 61 1.42 1.16 2.69
N GLN A 62 0.11 0.94 2.52
CA GLN A 62 -0.66 1.70 1.55
C GLN A 62 -0.47 3.14 2.00
N TYR A 63 0.35 3.89 1.25
CA TYR A 63 0.47 5.32 1.45
C TYR A 63 -0.93 5.86 1.19
N LYS A 64 -1.67 6.06 2.28
CA LYS A 64 -3.03 6.58 2.19
C LYS A 64 -2.85 8.04 1.87
N SER A 65 -2.91 8.38 0.58
CA SER A 65 -3.01 9.75 0.13
C SER A 65 -4.17 10.39 0.90
N TRP A 66 -3.86 11.42 1.69
CA TRP A 66 -4.87 12.20 2.42
C TRP A 66 -5.64 13.13 1.47
N MET A 67 -5.18 13.26 0.22
CA MET A 67 -5.84 14.05 -0.79
C MET A 67 -7.01 13.29 -1.40
N LYS A 68 -8.07 14.02 -1.74
CA LYS A 68 -9.17 13.46 -2.52
C LYS A 68 -8.60 12.99 -3.86
N LYS A 69 -9.00 11.79 -4.30
CA LYS A 69 -8.53 11.19 -5.56
C LYS A 69 -8.72 12.10 -6.77
N THR A 70 -9.81 12.86 -6.79
CA THR A 70 -10.10 13.85 -7.84
C THR A 70 -9.04 14.94 -7.92
N THR A 71 -8.59 15.45 -6.77
CA THR A 71 -7.53 16.45 -6.66
C THR A 71 -6.18 15.89 -7.08
N GLU A 72 -5.88 14.64 -6.69
CA GLU A 72 -4.65 13.96 -7.09
C GLU A 72 -4.58 13.74 -8.60
N GLN A 73 -5.68 13.33 -9.22
CA GLN A 73 -5.80 13.17 -10.68
C GLN A 73 -5.65 14.50 -11.43
N ALA A 74 -6.24 15.59 -10.91
CA ALA A 74 -6.08 16.92 -11.51
C ALA A 74 -4.62 17.39 -11.48
N VAL A 75 -3.90 17.16 -10.37
CA VAL A 75 -2.46 17.47 -10.29
C VAL A 75 -1.65 16.65 -11.28
N ILE A 76 -1.92 15.34 -11.37
CA ILE A 76 -1.22 14.46 -12.30
C ILE A 76 -1.47 14.90 -13.75
N GLY A 77 -2.71 15.16 -14.14
CA GLY A 77 -3.06 15.66 -15.47
C GLY A 77 -2.32 16.96 -15.81
N PHE A 78 -2.35 17.92 -14.89
CA PHE A 78 -1.69 19.21 -15.08
C PHE A 78 -0.17 19.09 -15.23
N VAL A 79 0.48 18.23 -14.44
CA VAL A 79 1.93 18.00 -14.53
C VAL A 79 2.31 17.31 -15.84
N MET A 80 1.45 16.41 -16.35
CA MET A 80 1.68 15.74 -17.63
C MET A 80 1.49 16.70 -18.82
N GLU A 81 0.53 17.61 -18.75
CA GLU A 81 0.30 18.63 -19.79
C GLU A 81 1.39 19.71 -19.80
N LEU A 82 1.85 20.13 -18.61
CA LEU A 82 2.78 21.26 -18.46
C LEU A 82 3.95 20.88 -17.53
N PRO A 83 4.89 20.01 -18.00
CA PRO A 83 5.99 19.52 -17.18
C PRO A 83 7.00 20.61 -16.78
N ALA A 84 7.03 21.74 -17.51
CA ALA A 84 7.87 22.88 -17.18
C ALA A 84 7.37 23.68 -15.95
N HIS A 85 6.13 23.47 -15.51
CA HIS A 85 5.59 24.16 -14.34
C HIS A 85 6.12 23.57 -13.04
N ARG A 86 6.88 24.39 -12.30
CA ARG A 86 7.30 24.07 -10.94
C ARG A 86 6.12 24.14 -9.97
N GLN A 87 6.27 23.44 -8.85
CA GLN A 87 5.34 23.33 -7.73
C GLN A 87 4.49 24.58 -7.44
N VAL A 88 5.12 25.75 -7.32
CA VAL A 88 4.43 27.01 -7.00
C VAL A 88 3.47 27.45 -8.12
N ARG A 89 3.87 27.27 -9.39
CA ARG A 89 3.02 27.60 -10.55
C ARG A 89 1.88 26.60 -10.72
N THR A 90 2.15 25.31 -10.53
CA THR A 90 1.09 24.29 -10.51
C THR A 90 0.05 24.60 -9.44
N GLY A 91 0.49 24.99 -8.24
CA GLY A 91 -0.41 25.39 -7.15
C GLY A 91 -1.22 26.65 -7.46
N SER A 92 -0.67 27.64 -8.17
CA SER A 92 -1.41 28.85 -8.55
C SER A 92 -2.43 28.61 -9.65
N GLU A 93 -2.11 27.76 -10.63
CA GLU A 93 -3.06 27.42 -11.71
C GLU A 93 -4.20 26.55 -11.18
N LEU A 94 -3.91 25.54 -10.35
CA LEU A 94 -4.95 24.72 -9.72
C LEU A 94 -5.88 25.53 -8.79
N ARG A 95 -5.39 26.63 -8.20
CA ARG A 95 -6.25 27.58 -7.47
C ARG A 95 -7.27 28.28 -8.36
N LYS A 96 -6.91 28.62 -9.61
CA LYS A 96 -7.84 29.23 -10.56
C LYS A 96 -8.96 28.24 -10.93
N GLU A 97 -8.63 26.95 -11.00
CA GLU A 97 -9.57 25.85 -11.26
C GLU A 97 -10.31 25.37 -10.01
N SER A 98 -10.35 26.15 -8.93
CA SER A 98 -11.02 25.85 -7.64
C SER A 98 -10.42 24.72 -6.79
N ALA A 99 -9.25 24.18 -7.17
CA ALA A 99 -8.52 23.17 -6.40
C ALA A 99 -7.41 23.82 -5.55
N PHE A 100 -7.72 24.18 -4.29
CA PHE A 100 -6.71 24.73 -3.39
C PHE A 100 -5.76 23.64 -2.87
N ILE A 101 -4.51 23.67 -3.32
CA ILE A 101 -3.44 22.78 -2.85
C ILE A 101 -2.26 23.65 -2.40
N SER A 102 -1.71 23.36 -1.22
CA SER A 102 -0.51 24.04 -0.74
C SER A 102 0.70 23.63 -1.58
N PRO A 103 1.57 24.59 -1.95
CA PRO A 103 2.96 24.43 -2.37
C PRO A 103 3.50 23.01 -2.30
N SER A 104 3.93 22.74 -1.07
CA SER A 104 4.61 21.56 -0.53
C SER A 104 3.91 20.23 -0.77
N ARG A 105 2.60 20.21 -1.08
CA ARG A 105 1.85 18.98 -1.36
C ARG A 105 1.99 18.52 -2.81
N VAL A 106 2.32 19.41 -3.74
CA VAL A 106 2.63 19.04 -5.12
C VAL A 106 4.08 18.57 -5.15
N ALA A 107 4.34 17.32 -4.75
CA ALA A 107 5.69 16.78 -4.79
C ALA A 107 6.19 16.74 -6.25
N PRO A 108 7.38 17.29 -6.58
CA PRO A 108 7.90 17.18 -7.94
C PRO A 108 8.29 15.72 -8.21
N LEU A 109 7.46 15.02 -8.99
CA LEU A 109 7.88 13.80 -9.67
C LEU A 109 8.86 14.22 -10.76
N GLY A 110 10.15 14.27 -10.43
CA GLY A 110 11.21 14.51 -11.41
C GLY A 110 11.64 15.97 -11.56
N CYS A 111 12.53 16.40 -10.68
CA CYS A 111 13.64 17.26 -11.07
C CYS A 111 14.84 16.82 -10.23
N GLY A 112 15.52 15.78 -10.70
CA GLY A 112 16.94 15.62 -10.40
C GLY A 112 17.65 16.84 -10.98
N THR A 113 17.91 17.82 -10.12
CA THR A 113 19.04 18.72 -10.32
C THR A 113 20.32 17.89 -10.37
N ALA A 114 21.16 18.23 -11.34
CA ALA A 114 22.48 17.68 -11.64
C ALA A 114 23.37 17.41 -10.42
#